data_AF-A0A1F9Q8L7-F1
#
_entry.id   AF-A0A1F9Q8L7-F1
#
_cell.length_a   1.000
_cell.length_b   1.000
_cell.length_c   1.000
_cell.angle_alpha   90.00
_cell.angle_beta   90.00
_cell.angle_gamma   90.00
#
_symmetry.space_group_name_H-M   'P 1'
#
loop_
_entity.id
_entity.type
_entity.pdbx_description
1 polymer ?
#
loop_
_entity_poly.entity_id
_entity_poly.type
_entity_poly.pdbx_seq_one_letter_code
_entity_poly.pdbx_strand_id
1 'polypeptide(L)'
;MPRRAAMPLMTPLLTVCVLCALALPALAESKQAPSKQARELRAAGDLVPYAPPQAVLKALFSADEDAPRGVYGPVSAYVKTRACPTTWLIEKGERTRIEELAARKGIPPYEFSLTLEEDCPGKVTHAVFVTSPGSTPEAWLKWRSQFHGRKAARHYGAALENLKKAEAAGLAPTAELRFLAVNGELLMQNLEDVLRAEGRLAPVFDLEKGARTGK
;
A
#
# COMPACT_ATOMS: atom_id res chain seq x y z
N MET A 1 42.95 54.23 -49.87
CA MET A 1 43.98 53.88 -48.85
C MET A 1 43.69 54.69 -47.59
N PRO A 2 43.91 54.22 -46.34
CA PRO A 2 43.88 52.89 -45.71
C PRO A 2 42.60 52.73 -44.81
N ARG A 3 42.07 51.56 -44.42
CA ARG A 3 42.55 50.36 -43.70
C ARG A 3 42.37 50.45 -42.17
N ARG A 4 41.75 49.38 -41.62
CA ARG A 4 41.77 48.84 -40.23
C ARG A 4 40.69 49.38 -39.29
N ALA A 5 39.70 48.59 -38.85
CA ALA A 5 39.71 47.33 -38.06
C ALA A 5 40.08 47.53 -36.60
N ALA A 6 39.14 47.27 -35.68
CA ALA A 6 39.38 46.65 -34.38
C ALA A 6 38.05 46.11 -33.80
N MET A 7 38.15 44.95 -33.17
CA MET A 7 37.13 43.96 -32.80
C MET A 7 36.38 44.26 -31.49
N PRO A 8 35.27 43.52 -31.23
CA PRO A 8 34.54 43.56 -29.96
C PRO A 8 35.20 42.66 -28.88
N LEU A 9 35.07 43.04 -27.61
CA LEU A 9 35.28 42.17 -26.45
C LEU A 9 33.98 42.20 -25.62
N MET A 10 33.13 41.19 -25.72
CA MET A 10 32.98 40.08 -24.76
C MET A 10 32.79 40.55 -23.31
N THR A 11 31.53 40.72 -22.93
CA THR A 11 31.06 40.59 -21.54
C THR A 11 30.39 39.23 -21.37
N PRO A 12 30.82 38.37 -20.43
CA PRO A 12 30.17 37.09 -20.16
C PRO A 12 28.94 37.30 -19.28
N LEU A 13 27.75 36.99 -19.80
CA LEU A 13 26.59 36.76 -18.95
C LEU A 13 26.79 35.40 -18.24
N LEU A 14 26.97 35.45 -16.91
CA LEU A 14 26.89 34.28 -16.06
C LEU A 14 25.46 33.72 -16.11
N THR A 15 25.27 32.65 -16.88
CA THR A 15 24.09 31.78 -16.79
C THR A 15 24.19 30.97 -15.50
N VAL A 16 23.49 31.41 -14.45
CA VAL A 16 23.30 30.62 -13.24
C VAL A 16 22.27 29.52 -13.56
N CYS A 17 22.75 28.37 -14.03
CA CYS A 17 21.98 27.14 -14.10
C CYS A 17 21.79 26.59 -12.68
N VAL A 18 20.72 26.98 -12.00
CA VAL A 18 20.22 26.27 -10.82
C VAL A 18 19.60 24.95 -11.30
N LEU A 19 20.43 23.91 -11.41
CA LEU A 19 19.99 22.53 -11.47
C LEU A 19 19.45 22.15 -10.08
N CYS A 20 18.18 22.46 -9.83
CA CYS A 20 17.40 21.80 -8.79
C CYS A 20 17.19 20.33 -9.19
N ALA A 21 18.20 19.51 -8.94
CA ALA A 21 18.01 18.06 -8.89
C ALA A 21 17.12 17.76 -7.68
N LEU A 22 15.82 17.67 -7.91
CA LEU A 22 14.88 17.06 -6.99
C LEU A 22 15.30 15.59 -6.83
N ALA A 23 16.11 15.31 -5.82
CA ALA A 23 16.33 13.97 -5.33
C ALA A 23 15.00 13.45 -4.77
N LEU A 24 14.21 12.81 -5.63
CA LEU A 24 13.15 11.92 -5.19
C LEU A 24 13.79 10.89 -4.26
N PRO A 25 13.29 10.69 -3.02
CA PRO A 25 13.75 9.59 -2.22
C PRO A 25 13.34 8.30 -2.95
N ALA A 26 14.30 7.64 -3.58
CA ALA A 26 14.15 6.30 -4.07
C ALA A 26 13.83 5.42 -2.86
N LEU A 27 12.55 5.14 -2.64
CA LEU A 27 12.11 4.11 -1.72
C LEU A 27 12.79 2.83 -2.17
N ALA A 28 13.66 2.31 -1.31
CA ALA A 28 14.61 1.26 -1.62
C ALA A 28 13.92 0.05 -2.25
N GLU A 29 14.08 -0.11 -3.57
CA GLU A 29 13.94 -1.41 -4.21
C GLU A 29 14.98 -2.35 -3.61
N SER A 30 14.55 -3.54 -3.22
CA SER A 30 15.47 -4.62 -2.85
C SER A 30 16.47 -4.81 -4.00
N LYS A 31 17.76 -4.58 -3.73
CA LYS A 31 18.85 -4.83 -4.71
C LYS A 31 19.05 -6.33 -5.01
N GLN A 32 18.31 -7.21 -4.34
CA GLN A 32 18.40 -8.64 -4.54
C GLN A 32 17.49 -9.07 -5.69
N ALA A 33 18.08 -9.77 -6.67
CA ALA A 33 17.31 -10.36 -7.75
C ALA A 33 16.31 -11.39 -7.17
N PRO A 34 15.07 -11.41 -7.67
CA PRO A 34 14.06 -12.35 -7.19
C PRO A 34 14.48 -13.79 -7.44
N SER A 35 14.15 -14.70 -6.52
CA SER A 35 14.34 -16.14 -6.66
C SER A 35 13.61 -16.69 -7.88
N LYS A 36 13.97 -17.91 -8.32
CA LYS A 36 13.29 -18.56 -9.44
C LYS A 36 11.78 -18.68 -9.18
N GLN A 37 11.41 -19.09 -7.98
CA GLN A 37 10.03 -19.25 -7.57
C GLN A 37 9.28 -17.90 -7.54
N ALA A 38 9.90 -16.84 -6.99
CA ALA A 38 9.31 -15.51 -7.00
C ALA A 38 9.05 -15.03 -8.44
N ARG A 39 9.99 -15.26 -9.37
CA ARG A 39 9.79 -14.92 -10.80
C ARG A 39 8.62 -15.68 -11.43
N GLU A 40 8.49 -16.97 -11.15
CA GLU A 40 7.39 -17.80 -11.67
C GLU A 40 6.04 -17.35 -11.13
N LEU A 41 5.94 -17.08 -9.82
CA LEU A 41 4.72 -16.57 -9.20
C LEU A 41 4.34 -15.18 -9.70
N ARG A 42 5.33 -14.29 -9.87
CA ARG A 42 5.11 -12.97 -10.47
C ARG A 42 4.57 -13.09 -11.89
N ALA A 43 5.12 -13.99 -12.71
CA ALA A 43 4.65 -14.21 -14.07
C ALA A 43 3.22 -14.78 -14.11
N ALA A 44 2.90 -15.73 -13.22
CA ALA A 44 1.58 -16.32 -13.14
C ALA A 44 0.48 -15.34 -12.71
N GLY A 45 0.81 -14.40 -11.82
CA GLY A 45 -0.12 -13.35 -11.35
C GLY A 45 -0.06 -12.03 -12.12
N ASP A 46 0.66 -11.99 -13.25
CA ASP A 46 0.96 -10.76 -14.01
C ASP A 46 1.43 -9.58 -13.13
N LEU A 47 2.25 -9.92 -12.11
CA LEU A 47 2.73 -8.99 -11.11
C LEU A 47 4.01 -8.30 -11.56
N VAL A 48 4.04 -6.98 -11.44
CA VAL A 48 5.21 -6.13 -11.75
C VAL A 48 5.62 -5.29 -10.55
N PRO A 49 6.93 -4.95 -10.42
CA PRO A 49 7.38 -4.01 -9.39
C PRO A 49 6.60 -2.70 -9.44
N TYR A 50 6.25 -2.22 -8.25
CA TYR A 50 5.51 -0.97 -8.08
C TYR A 50 5.95 -0.26 -6.80
N ALA A 51 6.15 1.05 -6.89
CA ALA A 51 6.43 1.88 -5.73
C ALA A 51 5.11 2.35 -5.11
N PRO A 52 4.70 1.86 -3.93
CA PRO A 52 3.44 2.26 -3.34
C PRO A 52 3.41 3.75 -3.03
N PRO A 53 2.28 4.44 -3.25
CA PRO A 53 2.11 5.81 -2.77
C PRO A 53 2.35 5.90 -1.26
N GLN A 54 2.93 7.01 -0.81
CA GLN A 54 3.24 7.22 0.60
C GLN A 54 2.01 7.13 1.52
N ALA A 55 0.83 7.47 1.00
CA ALA A 55 -0.45 7.32 1.70
C ALA A 55 -0.73 5.86 2.06
N VAL A 56 -0.41 4.90 1.16
CA VAL A 56 -0.57 3.47 1.42
C VAL A 56 0.37 3.00 2.52
N LEU A 57 1.64 3.41 2.48
CA LEU A 57 2.62 3.01 3.50
C LEU A 57 2.31 3.56 4.90
N LYS A 58 1.56 4.66 4.97
CA LYS A 58 1.09 5.29 6.21
C LYS A 58 -0.29 4.79 6.66
N ALA A 59 -1.03 4.11 5.77
CA ALA A 59 -2.35 3.61 6.08
C ALA A 59 -2.28 2.62 7.24
N LEU A 60 -3.16 2.80 8.22
CA LEU A 60 -3.49 1.75 9.19
C LEU A 60 -4.29 0.68 8.47
N PHE A 61 -4.18 -0.57 8.93
CA PHE A 61 -4.85 -1.68 8.26
C PHE A 61 -5.63 -2.59 9.21
N SER A 62 -6.71 -3.19 8.72
CA SER A 62 -7.35 -4.36 9.30
C SER A 62 -6.89 -5.64 8.59
N ALA A 63 -7.11 -6.81 9.19
CA ALA A 63 -6.73 -8.10 8.60
C ALA A 63 -7.88 -9.11 8.62
N ASP A 64 -9.11 -8.63 8.52
CA ASP A 64 -10.31 -9.43 8.36
C ASP A 64 -11.32 -8.61 7.53
N GLU A 65 -11.85 -9.22 6.47
CA GLU A 65 -12.77 -8.56 5.55
C GLU A 65 -14.18 -8.39 6.18
N ASP A 66 -14.56 -9.31 7.06
CA ASP A 66 -15.94 -9.42 7.55
C ASP A 66 -16.11 -8.80 8.92
N ALA A 67 -15.25 -9.17 9.87
CA ALA A 67 -15.36 -8.80 11.27
C ALA A 67 -13.98 -8.49 11.87
N PRO A 68 -13.33 -7.40 11.45
CA PRO A 68 -12.03 -7.02 12.00
C PRO A 68 -12.13 -6.76 13.50
N ARG A 69 -11.24 -7.39 14.26
CA ARG A 69 -11.11 -7.21 15.72
C ARG A 69 -10.01 -6.21 16.07
N GLY A 70 -9.07 -5.98 15.16
CA GLY A 70 -7.96 -5.05 15.37
C GLY A 70 -7.77 -4.05 14.22
N VAL A 71 -7.40 -2.82 14.59
CA VAL A 71 -6.66 -1.94 13.67
C VAL A 71 -5.18 -2.08 14.00
N TYR A 72 -4.39 -2.41 13.00
CA TYR A 72 -2.94 -2.52 13.09
C TYR A 72 -2.28 -1.19 12.72
N GLY A 73 -1.01 -1.05 13.12
CA GLY A 73 -0.20 0.12 12.79
C GLY A 73 -0.04 0.33 11.27
N PRO A 74 0.77 1.31 10.85
CA PRO A 74 0.98 1.58 9.44
C PRO A 74 1.42 0.34 8.65
N VAL A 75 1.01 0.21 7.38
CA VAL A 75 1.49 -0.87 6.50
C VAL A 75 3.02 -0.96 6.48
N SER A 76 3.72 0.18 6.56
CA SER A 76 5.18 0.20 6.68
C SER A 76 5.73 -0.47 7.96
N ALA A 77 4.96 -0.51 9.05
CA ALA A 77 5.31 -1.29 10.23
C ALA A 77 5.23 -2.79 9.95
N TYR A 78 4.20 -3.25 9.21
CA TYR A 78 4.10 -4.65 8.77
C TYR A 78 5.30 -5.05 7.89
N VAL A 79 5.69 -4.21 6.91
CA VAL A 79 6.87 -4.45 6.06
C VAL A 79 8.14 -4.65 6.90
N LYS A 80 8.34 -3.84 7.95
CA LYS A 80 9.51 -3.93 8.84
C LYS A 80 9.58 -5.23 9.65
N THR A 81 8.47 -5.95 9.79
CA THR A 81 8.45 -7.24 10.52
C THR A 81 8.85 -8.44 9.65
N ARG A 82 8.99 -8.23 8.34
CA ARG A 82 9.39 -9.27 7.39
C ARG A 82 10.86 -9.62 7.61
N ALA A 83 11.17 -10.91 7.58
CA ALA A 83 12.49 -11.45 7.88
C ALA A 83 13.39 -11.53 6.63
N CYS A 84 12.78 -11.54 5.45
CA CYS A 84 13.48 -11.65 4.17
C CYS A 84 13.28 -10.38 3.33
N PRO A 85 14.06 -10.19 2.25
CA PRO A 85 13.89 -9.08 1.34
C PRO A 85 12.46 -9.01 0.81
N THR A 86 11.91 -7.80 0.79
CA THR A 86 10.56 -7.55 0.31
C THR A 86 10.53 -6.75 -0.98
N THR A 87 9.58 -7.04 -1.86
CA THR A 87 9.29 -6.24 -3.06
C THR A 87 7.81 -5.91 -3.11
N TRP A 88 7.48 -4.65 -3.40
CA TRP A 88 6.10 -4.27 -3.70
C TRP A 88 5.77 -4.54 -5.16
N LEU A 89 4.62 -5.16 -5.36
CA LEU A 89 4.13 -5.60 -6.65
C LEU A 89 2.69 -5.13 -6.86
N ILE A 90 2.30 -5.01 -8.11
CA ILE A 90 0.94 -4.73 -8.55
C ILE A 90 0.66 -5.57 -9.80
N GLU A 91 -0.58 -5.97 -10.01
CA GLU A 91 -1.01 -6.53 -11.29
C GLU A 91 -0.92 -5.47 -12.40
N LYS A 92 -0.46 -5.83 -13.62
CA LYS A 92 -0.33 -4.85 -14.71
C LYS A 92 -1.65 -4.18 -15.09
N GLY A 93 -2.74 -4.94 -15.11
CA GLY A 93 -4.08 -4.41 -15.40
C GLY A 93 -4.50 -3.36 -14.36
N GLU A 94 -4.27 -3.67 -13.09
CA GLU A 94 -4.56 -2.76 -11.98
C GLU A 94 -3.71 -1.50 -12.03
N ARG A 95 -2.41 -1.64 -12.33
CA ARG A 95 -1.51 -0.49 -12.54
C ARG A 95 -2.03 0.46 -13.61
N THR A 96 -2.40 -0.08 -14.77
CA THR A 96 -2.97 0.70 -15.86
C THR A 96 -4.22 1.44 -15.40
N ARG A 97 -5.14 0.74 -14.73
CA ARG A 97 -6.39 1.32 -14.22
C ARG A 97 -6.15 2.47 -13.25
N ILE A 98 -5.24 2.32 -12.27
CA ILE A 98 -4.99 3.36 -11.29
C ILE A 98 -4.25 4.57 -11.89
N GLU A 99 -3.35 4.35 -12.85
CA GLU A 99 -2.67 5.42 -13.58
C GLU A 99 -3.68 6.26 -14.40
N GLU A 100 -4.63 5.60 -15.07
CA GLU A 100 -5.72 6.27 -15.79
C GLU A 100 -6.66 7.04 -14.85
N LEU A 101 -7.04 6.45 -13.71
CA LEU A 101 -7.88 7.12 -12.71
C LEU A 101 -7.16 8.32 -12.10
N ALA A 102 -5.87 8.21 -11.80
CA ALA A 102 -5.05 9.28 -11.25
C ALA A 102 -4.92 10.47 -12.23
N ALA A 103 -4.99 10.23 -13.54
CA ALA A 103 -4.94 11.29 -14.55
C ALA A 103 -6.23 12.12 -14.65
N ARG A 104 -7.34 11.66 -14.06
CA ARG A 104 -8.66 12.31 -14.15
C ARG A 104 -8.90 13.23 -12.94
N LYS A 105 -9.44 14.43 -13.20
CA LYS A 105 -9.82 15.37 -12.13
C LYS A 105 -11.14 14.95 -11.48
N GLY A 106 -11.24 15.15 -10.16
CA GLY A 106 -12.47 14.95 -9.40
C GLY A 106 -12.90 13.49 -9.23
N ILE A 107 -11.99 12.53 -9.43
CA ILE A 107 -12.26 11.12 -9.17
C ILE A 107 -12.38 10.90 -7.66
N PRO A 108 -13.45 10.25 -7.18
CA PRO A 108 -13.56 9.88 -5.77
C PRO A 108 -12.45 8.89 -5.39
N PRO A 109 -12.13 8.72 -4.08
CA PRO A 109 -11.24 7.65 -3.64
C PRO A 109 -11.64 6.31 -4.25
N TYR A 110 -10.65 5.55 -4.73
CA TYR A 110 -10.85 4.25 -5.34
C TYR A 110 -10.00 3.20 -4.63
N GLU A 111 -10.54 1.99 -4.54
CA GLU A 111 -9.79 0.86 -4.03
C GLU A 111 -8.82 0.35 -5.10
N PHE A 112 -7.66 -0.12 -4.67
CA PHE A 112 -6.77 -0.92 -5.50
C PHE A 112 -5.95 -1.90 -4.67
N SER A 113 -5.45 -2.95 -5.31
CA SER A 113 -4.68 -4.00 -4.65
C SER A 113 -3.18 -3.86 -4.88
N LEU A 114 -2.39 -4.09 -3.84
CA LEU A 114 -0.94 -4.21 -3.90
C LEU A 114 -0.50 -5.50 -3.20
N THR A 115 0.55 -6.12 -3.72
CA THR A 115 1.14 -7.33 -3.15
C THR A 115 2.51 -7.00 -2.57
N LEU A 116 2.69 -7.23 -1.27
CA LEU A 116 4.02 -7.29 -0.67
C LEU A 116 4.54 -8.72 -0.82
N GLU A 117 5.55 -8.91 -1.66
CA GLU A 117 6.28 -10.16 -1.74
C GLU A 117 7.41 -10.19 -0.71
N GLU A 118 7.49 -11.26 0.09
CA GLU A 118 8.63 -11.62 0.93
C GLU A 118 9.27 -12.89 0.34
N ASP A 119 10.51 -12.77 -0.16
CA ASP A 119 11.23 -13.84 -0.85
C ASP A 119 12.32 -14.44 0.06
N CYS A 120 11.95 -15.52 0.76
CA CYS A 120 12.85 -16.29 1.61
C CYS A 120 13.39 -17.53 0.87
N PRO A 121 14.53 -18.10 1.30
CA PRO A 121 15.02 -19.38 0.77
C PRO A 121 13.93 -20.47 0.85
N GLY A 122 13.47 -20.96 -0.31
CA GLY A 122 12.46 -22.01 -0.43
C GLY A 122 11.02 -21.60 -0.07
N LYS A 123 10.77 -20.31 0.18
CA LYS A 123 9.44 -19.81 0.53
C LYS A 123 9.23 -18.40 0.02
N VAL A 124 8.22 -18.22 -0.82
CA VAL A 124 7.72 -16.90 -1.24
C VAL A 124 6.38 -16.66 -0.57
N THR A 125 6.25 -15.54 0.13
CA THR A 125 4.97 -15.12 0.71
C THR A 125 4.47 -13.88 0.00
N HIS A 126 3.22 -13.89 -0.43
CA HIS A 126 2.52 -12.73 -1.00
C HIS A 126 1.47 -12.26 0.00
N ALA A 127 1.67 -11.07 0.56
CA ALA A 127 0.67 -10.40 1.37
C ALA A 127 -0.07 -9.36 0.54
N VAL A 128 -1.35 -9.61 0.28
CA VAL A 128 -2.20 -8.78 -0.58
C VAL A 128 -2.94 -7.75 0.26
N PHE A 129 -2.60 -6.48 0.05
CA PHE A 129 -3.28 -5.34 0.64
C PHE A 129 -4.27 -4.76 -0.35
N VAL A 130 -5.52 -4.58 0.08
CA VAL A 130 -6.48 -3.71 -0.60
C VAL A 130 -6.45 -2.36 0.10
N THR A 131 -6.19 -1.31 -0.65
CA THR A 131 -6.05 0.04 -0.10
C THR A 131 -7.07 0.97 -0.73
N SER A 132 -7.63 1.85 0.09
CA SER A 132 -8.55 2.91 -0.31
C SER A 132 -8.15 4.19 0.44
N PRO A 133 -7.08 4.88 -0.01
CA PRO A 133 -6.57 6.04 0.70
C PRO A 133 -7.64 7.12 0.84
N GLY A 134 -7.90 7.58 2.06
CA GLY A 134 -8.92 8.61 2.34
C GLY A 134 -10.36 8.09 2.37
N SER A 135 -10.56 6.76 2.39
CA SER A 135 -11.87 6.14 2.61
C SER A 135 -12.34 6.32 4.06
N THR A 136 -13.66 6.40 4.26
CA THR A 136 -14.32 6.44 5.57
C THR A 136 -14.98 5.08 5.87
N PRO A 137 -15.37 4.79 7.12
CA PRO A 137 -16.15 3.60 7.46
C PRO A 137 -17.43 3.44 6.62
N GLU A 138 -18.10 4.55 6.26
CA GLU A 138 -19.29 4.53 5.39
C GLU A 138 -18.92 4.14 3.96
N ALA A 139 -17.80 4.64 3.43
CA ALA A 139 -17.31 4.25 2.12
C ALA A 139 -16.91 2.76 2.08
N TRP A 140 -16.30 2.26 3.16
CA TRP A 140 -16.01 0.84 3.36
C TRP A 140 -17.27 -0.03 3.31
N LEU A 141 -18.35 0.38 4.00
CA LEU A 141 -19.63 -0.33 3.95
C LEU A 141 -20.29 -0.23 2.57
N LYS A 142 -20.23 0.95 1.94
CA LYS A 142 -20.80 1.19 0.62
C LYS A 142 -20.17 0.25 -0.42
N TRP A 143 -18.86 0.02 -0.33
CA TRP A 143 -18.17 -0.92 -1.19
C TRP A 143 -18.68 -2.35 -1.02
N ARG A 144 -18.74 -2.86 0.22
CA ARG A 144 -19.30 -4.19 0.51
C ARG A 144 -20.77 -4.34 0.13
N SER A 145 -21.53 -3.25 0.17
CA SER A 145 -22.92 -3.22 -0.29
C SER A 145 -23.07 -3.48 -1.79
N GLN A 146 -22.01 -3.31 -2.60
CA GLN A 146 -22.05 -3.67 -4.01
C GLN A 146 -22.17 -5.20 -4.22
N PHE A 147 -21.62 -5.98 -3.30
CA PHE A 147 -21.63 -7.45 -3.37
C PHE A 147 -22.79 -8.07 -2.57
N HIS A 148 -23.11 -7.49 -1.41
CA HIS A 148 -24.11 -8.04 -0.48
C HIS A 148 -25.48 -7.33 -0.52
N GLY A 149 -25.61 -6.25 -1.29
CA GLY A 149 -26.84 -5.48 -1.42
C GLY A 149 -27.44 -5.08 -0.07
N ARG A 150 -28.75 -5.28 0.08
CA ARG A 150 -29.48 -4.95 1.33
C ARG A 150 -29.03 -5.76 2.55
N LYS A 151 -28.34 -6.89 2.36
CA LYS A 151 -27.85 -7.73 3.47
C LYS A 151 -26.58 -7.17 4.10
N ALA A 152 -25.87 -6.27 3.42
CA ALA A 152 -24.61 -5.71 3.90
C ALA A 152 -24.74 -5.09 5.31
N ALA A 153 -25.81 -4.34 5.57
CA ALA A 153 -26.02 -3.75 6.90
C ALA A 153 -26.18 -4.81 8.01
N ARG A 154 -26.80 -5.95 7.71
CA ARG A 154 -26.93 -7.06 8.66
C ARG A 154 -25.61 -7.78 8.88
N HIS A 155 -24.80 -7.95 7.84
CA HIS A 155 -23.52 -8.64 7.91
C HIS A 155 -22.43 -7.79 8.55
N TYR A 156 -22.38 -6.50 8.20
CA TYR A 156 -21.26 -5.61 8.51
C TYR A 156 -21.61 -4.49 9.49
N GLY A 157 -22.85 -4.42 9.99
CA GLY A 157 -23.28 -3.33 10.86
C GLY A 157 -22.44 -3.19 12.13
N ALA A 158 -22.10 -4.31 12.78
CA ALA A 158 -21.22 -4.29 13.96
C ALA A 158 -19.80 -3.83 13.61
N ALA A 159 -19.25 -4.32 12.49
CA ALA A 159 -17.93 -3.91 12.00
C ALA A 159 -17.89 -2.40 11.69
N LEU A 160 -18.93 -1.87 11.03
CA LEU A 160 -19.07 -0.44 10.75
C LEU A 160 -19.00 0.38 12.03
N GLU A 161 -19.79 0.04 13.05
CA GLU A 161 -19.83 0.81 14.29
C GLU A 161 -18.49 0.77 15.03
N ASN A 162 -17.77 -0.34 14.97
CA ASN A 162 -16.43 -0.43 15.54
C ASN A 162 -15.40 0.38 14.74
N LEU A 163 -15.48 0.38 13.40
CA LEU A 163 -14.63 1.19 12.53
C LEU A 163 -14.87 2.69 12.76
N LYS A 164 -16.12 3.12 13.00
CA LYS A 164 -16.44 4.50 13.39
C LYS A 164 -15.82 4.89 14.73
N LYS A 165 -15.77 3.99 15.71
CA LYS A 165 -15.04 4.25 16.98
C LYS A 165 -13.55 4.44 16.74
N ALA A 166 -12.95 3.62 15.88
CA ALA A 166 -11.53 3.78 15.51
C ALA A 166 -11.30 5.11 14.78
N GLU A 167 -12.17 5.49 13.85
CA GLU A 167 -12.12 6.79 13.17
C GLU A 167 -12.23 7.96 14.16
N ALA A 168 -13.18 7.92 15.09
CA ALA A 168 -13.32 8.92 16.14
C ALA A 168 -12.07 9.03 17.03
N ALA A 169 -11.29 7.95 17.16
CA ALA A 169 -10.01 7.93 17.87
C ALA A 169 -8.80 8.35 17.00
N GLY A 170 -9.03 8.77 15.75
CA GLY A 170 -8.01 9.14 14.77
C GLY A 170 -7.25 7.94 14.18
N LEU A 171 -7.86 6.76 14.17
CA LEU A 171 -7.25 5.49 13.79
C LEU A 171 -8.07 4.73 12.73
N ALA A 172 -8.72 5.45 11.81
CA ALA A 172 -9.45 4.81 10.71
C ALA A 172 -8.48 3.99 9.82
N PRO A 173 -8.71 2.67 9.64
CA PRO A 173 -7.95 1.90 8.68
C PRO A 173 -8.36 2.29 7.26
N THR A 174 -7.36 2.48 6.39
CA THR A 174 -7.56 2.78 4.96
C THR A 174 -6.89 1.75 4.06
N ALA A 175 -6.36 0.69 4.67
CA ALA A 175 -5.88 -0.51 4.02
C ALA A 175 -6.45 -1.75 4.72
N GLU A 176 -6.42 -2.87 4.03
CA GLU A 176 -6.86 -4.16 4.53
C GLU A 176 -5.88 -5.22 4.01
N LEU A 177 -5.26 -5.97 4.91
CA LEU A 177 -4.56 -7.19 4.55
C LEU A 177 -5.63 -8.25 4.27
N ARG A 178 -5.91 -8.50 2.99
CA ARG A 178 -7.04 -9.35 2.59
C ARG A 178 -6.65 -10.81 2.42
N PHE A 179 -5.46 -11.07 1.89
CA PHE A 179 -4.98 -12.43 1.67
C PHE A 179 -3.50 -12.58 1.98
N LEU A 180 -3.13 -13.77 2.45
CA LEU A 180 -1.75 -14.27 2.40
C LEU A 180 -1.74 -15.46 1.45
N ALA A 181 -0.77 -15.50 0.53
CA ALA A 181 -0.44 -16.70 -0.22
C ALA A 181 0.98 -17.13 0.09
N VAL A 182 1.21 -18.42 0.30
CA VAL A 182 2.54 -19.00 0.50
C VAL A 182 2.81 -19.92 -0.68
N ASN A 183 3.89 -19.66 -1.41
CA ASN A 183 4.28 -20.43 -2.58
C ASN A 183 3.18 -20.53 -3.66
N GLY A 184 2.31 -19.51 -3.74
CA GLY A 184 1.18 -19.46 -4.67
C GLY A 184 -0.12 -20.05 -4.13
N GLU A 185 -0.12 -20.65 -2.94
CA GLU A 185 -1.32 -21.21 -2.31
C GLU A 185 -1.90 -20.25 -1.27
N LEU A 186 -3.20 -20.00 -1.34
CA LEU A 186 -3.91 -19.14 -0.39
C LEU A 186 -3.90 -19.76 1.01
N LEU A 187 -3.54 -18.95 2.00
CA LEU A 187 -3.65 -19.30 3.40
C LEU A 187 -5.10 -19.09 3.85
N MET A 188 -5.80 -20.19 4.16
CA MET A 188 -7.21 -20.17 4.57
C MET A 188 -7.43 -19.86 6.06
N GLN A 189 -6.37 -19.48 6.78
CA GLN A 189 -6.46 -19.13 8.21
C GLN A 189 -6.94 -17.68 8.39
N ASN A 190 -7.56 -17.39 9.53
CA ASN A 190 -7.85 -16.02 9.92
C ASN A 190 -6.55 -15.22 10.03
N LEU A 191 -6.41 -14.13 9.27
CA LEU A 191 -5.13 -13.42 9.19
C LEU A 191 -4.80 -12.67 10.48
N GLU A 192 -5.78 -12.25 11.28
CA GLU A 192 -5.50 -11.69 12.61
C GLU A 192 -4.93 -12.74 13.58
N ASP A 193 -5.37 -13.99 13.49
CA ASP A 193 -4.79 -15.08 14.27
C ASP A 193 -3.37 -15.42 13.80
N VAL A 194 -3.12 -15.35 12.48
CA VAL A 194 -1.76 -15.48 11.91
C VAL A 194 -0.84 -14.38 12.42
N LEU A 195 -1.26 -13.11 12.34
CA LEU A 195 -0.49 -11.96 12.84
C LEU A 195 -0.21 -12.09 14.35
N ARG A 196 -1.20 -12.54 15.13
CA ARG A 196 -1.04 -12.79 16.56
C ARG A 196 -0.02 -13.90 16.82
N ALA A 197 -0.09 -15.01 16.09
CA ALA A 197 0.82 -16.14 16.23
C ALA A 197 2.26 -15.78 15.83
N GLU A 198 2.44 -14.92 14.83
CA GLU A 198 3.76 -14.38 14.49
C GLU A 198 4.36 -13.56 15.64
N GLY A 199 3.52 -12.85 16.41
CA GLY A 199 3.93 -12.07 17.58
C GLY A 199 4.80 -10.85 17.27
N ARG A 200 4.95 -10.49 15.99
CA ARG A 200 5.81 -9.37 15.53
C ARG A 200 5.06 -8.06 15.39
N LEU A 201 3.74 -8.12 15.34
CA LEU A 201 2.87 -6.95 15.18
C LEU A 201 1.63 -7.11 16.06
N ALA A 202 1.40 -6.14 16.93
CA ALA A 202 0.18 -6.02 17.71
C ALA A 202 -0.76 -5.00 17.06
N PRO A 203 -2.10 -5.15 17.23
CA PRO A 203 -3.01 -4.06 16.91
C PRO A 203 -2.65 -2.81 17.74
N VAL A 204 -2.97 -1.63 17.21
CA VAL A 204 -2.93 -0.31 17.90
C VAL A 204 -4.31 0.11 18.42
N PHE A 205 -5.36 -0.57 17.98
CA PHE A 205 -6.73 -0.39 18.44
C PHE A 205 -7.47 -1.73 18.47
N ASP A 206 -8.19 -1.97 19.56
CA ASP A 206 -9.11 -3.09 19.72
C ASP A 206 -10.50 -2.62 19.31
N LEU A 207 -10.99 -3.14 18.19
CA LEU A 207 -12.28 -2.74 17.60
C LEU A 207 -13.45 -3.23 18.43
N GLU A 208 -13.34 -4.38 19.09
CA GLU A 208 -14.40 -4.92 19.94
C GLU A 208 -14.54 -4.08 21.22
N LYS A 209 -13.42 -3.73 21.85
CA LYS A 209 -13.41 -2.86 23.05
C LYS A 209 -13.60 -1.38 22.73
N GLY A 210 -13.36 -0.96 21.48
CA GLY A 210 -13.40 0.44 21.09
C GLY A 210 -12.32 1.29 21.76
N ALA A 211 -11.13 0.72 21.97
CA ALA A 211 -10.06 1.37 22.72
C ALA A 211 -8.68 1.11 22.10
N ARG A 212 -7.75 2.05 22.30
CA ARG A 212 -6.33 1.86 21.95
C ARG A 212 -5.74 0.70 22.76
N THR A 213 -4.90 -0.08 22.12
CA THR A 213 -4.12 -1.16 22.76
C THR A 213 -2.78 -0.59 23.22
N GLY A 214 -2.33 -0.97 24.42
CA GLY A 214 -1.03 -0.52 24.95
C GLY A 214 0.13 -1.03 24.09
N LYS A 215 1.13 -0.22 23.74
CA LYS A 215 1.69 0.95 24.44
C LYS A 215 1.36 2.30 23.81
#